data_AF-A0A3A9BCV4-F1
#
_entry.id   AF-A0A3A9BCV4-F1
#
_cell.length_a   1.000
_cell.length_b   1.000
_cell.length_c   1.000
_cell.angle_alpha   90.00
_cell.angle_beta   90.00
_cell.angle_gamma   90.00
#
_symmetry.space_group_name_H-M   'P 1'
#
loop_
_entity.id
_entity.type
_entity.pdbx_description
1 polymer ?
#
loop_
_entity_poly.entity_id
_entity_poly.type
_entity_poly.pdbx_seq_one_letter_code
_entity_poly.pdbx_strand_id
1 'polypeptide(L)' 'MRFIYATYNMLHNCIDVTTFDGYILRIDCGKAEEGLKTTPCSECALNSLAIDNPLEYASLYLEGGMQTWVDAEDSLEPW' A
#
# COMPACT_ATOMS: atom_id res chain seq x y z
N MET A 1 -2.30 -15.40 -20.80
CA MET A 1 -1.40 -14.63 -19.93
C MET A 1 -1.81 -14.87 -18.48
N ARG A 2 -0.84 -15.05 -17.58
CA ARG A 2 -1.07 -15.20 -16.13
C ARG A 2 -0.96 -13.81 -15.50
N PHE A 3 -2.08 -13.23 -15.09
CA PHE A 3 -2.11 -11.89 -14.48
C PHE A 3 -2.30 -11.97 -12.97
N ILE A 4 -1.68 -11.06 -12.24
CA ILE A 4 -2.02 -10.75 -10.86
C ILE A 4 -2.69 -9.40 -10.84
N TYR A 5 -3.67 -9.22 -9.97
CA TYR A 5 -4.28 -7.91 -9.73
C TYR A 5 -4.48 -7.71 -8.23
N ALA A 6 -4.52 -6.45 -7.83
CA ALA A 6 -4.80 -6.08 -6.46
C ALA A 6 -5.99 -5.12 -6.43
N THR A 7 -6.73 -5.15 -5.34
CA THR A 7 -7.83 -4.22 -5.10
C THR A 7 -7.82 -3.79 -3.65
N TYR A 8 -8.16 -2.53 -3.40
CA TYR A 8 -8.39 -2.06 -2.04
C TYR A 8 -9.81 -2.39 -1.59
N ASN A 9 -9.90 -3.04 -0.45
CA ASN A 9 -11.14 -3.46 0.17
C ASN A 9 -11.49 -2.50 1.32
N MET A 10 -12.31 -1.51 1.01
CA MET A 10 -12.74 -0.47 1.96
C MET A 10 -13.49 -1.01 3.18
N LEU A 11 -14.13 -2.19 3.08
CA LEU A 11 -14.88 -2.77 4.21
C LEU A 11 -13.95 -3.32 5.29
N HIS A 12 -12.75 -3.74 4.90
CA HIS A 12 -11.79 -4.40 5.78
C HIS A 12 -10.47 -3.64 5.92
N ASN A 13 -10.34 -2.48 5.28
CA ASN A 13 -9.10 -1.70 5.21
C ASN A 13 -7.89 -2.59 4.84
N CYS A 14 -7.99 -3.30 3.72
CA CYS A 14 -6.96 -4.25 3.29
C CYS A 14 -6.77 -4.25 1.78
N ILE A 15 -5.60 -4.70 1.33
CA ILE A 15 -5.32 -4.98 -0.08
C ILE A 15 -5.52 -6.47 -0.34
N ASP A 16 -6.39 -6.79 -1.29
CA ASP A 16 -6.63 -8.15 -1.77
C ASP A 16 -5.86 -8.36 -3.08
N VAL A 17 -4.74 -9.08 -3.02
CA VAL A 17 -3.95 -9.48 -4.19
C VAL A 17 -4.44 -10.84 -4.67
N THR A 18 -5.04 -10.88 -5.86
CA THR A 18 -5.54 -12.12 -6.47
C THR A 18 -4.58 -12.61 -7.55
N THR A 19 -4.16 -13.85 -7.42
CA THR A 19 -3.34 -14.54 -8.41
C THR A 19 -4.20 -15.11 -9.53
N PHE A 20 -3.60 -15.38 -10.68
CA PHE A 20 -4.27 -16.00 -11.82
C PHE A 20 -4.86 -17.41 -11.52
N ASP A 21 -4.37 -18.09 -10.47
CA ASP A 21 -4.90 -19.39 -9.99
C ASP A 21 -6.05 -19.23 -8.98
N GLY A 22 -6.46 -17.99 -8.67
CA GLY A 22 -7.55 -17.70 -7.74
C GLY A 22 -7.15 -17.66 -6.26
N TYR A 23 -5.87 -17.83 -5.93
CA TYR A 23 -5.39 -17.59 -4.57
C TYR A 23 -5.40 -16.09 -4.26
N ILE A 24 -5.80 -15.75 -3.03
CA ILE A 24 -5.85 -14.38 -2.53
C ILE A 24 -4.85 -14.24 -1.39
N LEU A 25 -3.95 -13.27 -1.52
CA LEU A 25 -3.15 -12.74 -0.42
C LEU A 25 -3.84 -11.46 0.07
N ARG A 26 -4.20 -11.42 1.35
CA ARG A 26 -4.78 -10.25 1.99
C ARG A 26 -3.74 -9.56 2.87
N ILE A 27 -3.51 -8.28 2.63
CA ILE A 27 -2.64 -7.41 3.42
C ILE A 27 -3.53 -6.45 4.20
N ASP A 28 -3.53 -6.55 5.53
CA ASP A 28 -4.22 -5.60 6.40
C ASP A 28 -3.43 -4.28 6.41
N CYS A 29 -4.03 -3.18 5.94
CA CYS A 29 -3.34 -1.89 5.82
C CYS A 29 -3.00 -1.31 7.20
N GLY A 30 -3.88 -1.49 8.19
CA GLY A 30 -3.63 -1.03 9.56
C GLY A 30 -2.45 -1.75 10.22
N LYS A 31 -2.23 -3.02 9.89
CA LYS A 31 -1.04 -3.78 10.29
C LYS A 31 0.19 -3.46 9.45
N ALA A 32 0.02 -3.21 8.16
CA ALA A 32 1.11 -2.84 7.28
C ALA A 32 1.73 -1.48 7.66
N GLU A 33 0.88 -0.55 8.08
CA GLU A 33 1.28 0.81 8.45
C GLU A 33 1.59 0.95 9.95
N GLU A 34 1.47 -0.13 10.73
CA GLU A 34 1.72 -0.11 12.17
C GLU A 34 3.17 0.29 12.46
N GLY A 35 3.35 1.48 13.04
CA GLY A 35 4.68 2.00 13.41
C GLY A 35 5.38 2.80 12.31
N LEU A 36 4.75 3.03 11.16
CA LEU A 36 5.24 4.00 10.19
C LEU A 36 5.23 5.40 10.80
N LYS A 37 6.28 6.17 10.52
CA LYS A 37 6.37 7.59 10.85
C LYS A 37 5.92 8.38 9.63
N THR A 38 4.68 8.86 9.66
CA THR A 38 4.08 9.63 8.57
C THR A 38 3.86 11.08 8.99
N THR A 39 3.76 11.96 8.01
CA THR A 39 3.12 13.28 8.12
C THR A 39 1.70 13.19 7.57
N PRO A 40 0.83 14.20 7.77
CA PRO A 40 -0.48 14.22 7.11
C PRO A 40 -0.41 14.12 5.57
N CYS A 41 0.70 14.57 4.96
CA CYS A 41 0.89 14.51 3.52
C CYS A 41 1.20 13.09 3.06
N SER A 42 2.21 12.44 3.65
CA SER A 42 2.54 11.04 3.31
C SER A 42 1.45 10.06 3.72
N GLU A 43 0.68 10.33 4.78
CA GLU A 43 -0.51 9.55 5.11
C GLU A 43 -1.59 9.67 4.02
N CYS A 44 -1.84 10.88 3.51
CA CYS A 44 -2.73 11.09 2.37
C CYS A 44 -2.23 10.35 1.12
N ALA A 45 -0.93 10.42 0.84
CA ALA A 45 -0.31 9.76 -0.29
C ALA A 45 -0.37 8.22 -0.17
N LEU A 46 -0.14 7.64 1.01
CA LEU A 46 -0.32 6.21 1.26
C LEU A 46 -1.76 5.76 1.02
N ASN A 47 -2.75 6.53 1.49
CA ASN A 47 -4.15 6.25 1.25
C ASN A 47 -4.49 6.28 -0.26
N SER A 48 -3.99 7.29 -0.98
CA SER A 48 -4.12 7.34 -2.45
C SER A 48 -3.44 6.16 -3.12
N LEU A 49 -2.24 5.76 -2.69
CA LEU A 49 -1.52 4.61 -3.21
C LEU A 49 -2.32 3.31 -3.05
N ALA A 50 -2.90 3.09 -1.87
CA ALA A 50 -3.77 1.94 -1.62
C ALA A 50 -4.98 1.91 -2.55
N ILE A 51 -5.66 3.05 -2.75
CA ILE A 51 -6.89 3.15 -3.54
C ILE A 51 -6.61 3.06 -5.04
N ASP A 52 -5.68 3.87 -5.54
CA ASP A 52 -5.45 4.08 -6.96
C ASP A 52 -4.51 3.01 -7.55
N ASN A 53 -3.49 2.58 -6.78
CA ASN A 53 -2.46 1.64 -7.22
C ASN A 53 -2.20 0.54 -6.16
N PRO A 54 -3.22 -0.28 -5.81
CA PRO A 54 -3.13 -1.28 -4.75
C PRO A 54 -2.03 -2.33 -4.95
N LEU A 55 -1.62 -2.59 -6.20
CA LEU A 55 -0.55 -3.55 -6.49
C LEU A 55 0.83 -2.98 -6.13
N GLU A 56 1.01 -1.68 -6.30
CA GLU A 56 2.22 -0.98 -5.90
C GLU A 56 2.30 -0.90 -4.37
N TYR A 57 1.21 -0.55 -3.70
CA TYR A 57 1.11 -0.63 -2.24
C TYR A 57 1.49 -2.02 -1.70
N ALA A 58 0.92 -3.09 -2.28
CA ALA A 58 1.20 -4.45 -1.87
C ALA A 58 2.68 -4.82 -2.08
N SER A 59 3.27 -4.41 -3.20
CA SER A 59 4.68 -4.65 -3.50
C SER A 59 5.58 -3.94 -2.49
N LEU A 60 5.28 -2.65 -2.21
CA LEU A 60 5.98 -1.84 -1.23
C LEU A 60 5.99 -2.46 0.17
N TYR A 61 4.83 -2.97 0.61
CA TYR A 61 4.71 -3.69 1.89
C TYR A 61 5.56 -4.97 1.91
N LEU A 62 5.44 -5.81 0.88
CA LEU A 62 6.11 -7.11 0.82
C LEU A 62 7.63 -6.98 0.71
N GLU A 63 8.12 -5.91 0.09
CA GLU A 63 9.54 -5.58 0.00
C GLU A 63 10.09 -4.93 1.29
N GLY A 64 9.20 -4.53 2.22
CA GLY A 64 9.58 -3.81 3.44
C GLY A 64 10.00 -2.35 3.19
N GLY A 65 9.60 -1.78 2.04
CA GLY A 65 10.02 -0.45 1.58
C GLY A 65 9.14 0.71 2.06
N MET A 66 8.09 0.44 2.84
CA MET A 66 7.07 1.44 3.21
C MET A 66 7.64 2.69 3.88
N GLN A 67 8.47 2.56 4.91
CA GLN A 67 9.03 3.73 5.59
C GLN A 67 9.92 4.55 4.67
N THR A 68 10.72 3.90 3.82
CA THR A 68 11.59 4.61 2.86
C THR A 68 10.79 5.39 1.84
N TRP A 69 9.65 4.84 1.38
CA TRP A 69 8.74 5.54 0.48
C TRP A 69 8.07 6.74 1.17
N VAL A 70 7.61 6.56 2.41
CA VAL A 70 7.05 7.65 3.23
C VAL A 70 8.06 8.78 3.43
N ASP A 71 9.29 8.45 3.83
CA ASP A 71 10.36 9.44 4.04
C ASP A 71 10.67 10.21 2.74
N ALA A 72 10.59 9.54 1.59
CA ALA A 72 10.79 10.16 0.29
C ALA A 72 9.63 11.10 -0.06
N GLU A 73 8.39 10.70 0.17
CA GLU A 73 7.20 11.52 -0.06
C GLU A 73 7.22 12.79 0.79
N ASP A 74 7.56 12.65 2.08
CA ASP A 74 7.71 13.79 2.99
C ASP A 74 8.84 14.76 2.55
N SER A 75 9.89 14.24 1.90
CA SER A 75 11.00 15.06 1.38
C SER A 75 10.63 15.85 0.12
N LEU A 76 9.52 15.52 -0.55
CA LEU A 76 9.04 16.25 -1.73
C LEU A 76 8.28 17.53 -1.36
N GLU A 77 7.87 17.70 -0.10
CA GLU A 77 7.23 18.94 0.33
C GLU A 77 8.22 20.12 0.33
N PRO A 78 7.98 21.17 -0.49
CA PRO A 78 8.68 22.43 -0.34
C PRO A 78 8.13 23.15 0.89
N TRP A 79 9.02 23.53 1.81
CA TRP A 79 8.78 24.48 2.90
C TRP A 79 8.07 25.77 2.46
#